data_AF-A0A7Z0L048-F1
#
_entry.id   AF-A0A7Z0L048-F1
#
_cell.length_a   1.000
_cell.length_b   1.000
_cell.length_c   1.000
_cell.angle_alpha   90.00
_cell.angle_beta   90.00
_cell.angle_gamma   90.00
#
_symmetry.space_group_name_H-M   'P 1'
#
loop_
_entity.id
_entity.type
_entity.pdbx_description
1 polymer ?
#
loop_
_entity_poly.entity_id
_entity_poly.type
_entity_poly.pdbx_seq_one_letter_code
_entity_poly.pdbx_strand_id
1 'polypeptide(L)'
;MTIREKLISALYEAEEQLADERQRINELIKGKDERLAREIWDEESSQILRYYEEEVEVAESRLLLHDAGKYHLPAPDYSDKHAWEESRLTSSRYLIREERRKLRRSLLEERRREDDIRNARGNQKIGIGGLIVAGIALVPAFISAMLDLFKG
;
A
#
# COMPACT_ATOMS: atom_id res chain seq x y z
N MET A 1 -9.73 -7.63 14.69
CA MET A 1 -9.08 -6.46 14.07
C MET A 1 -7.57 -6.57 14.24
N THR A 2 -6.83 -6.68 13.14
CA THR A 2 -5.36 -6.81 13.14
C THR A 2 -4.68 -5.46 13.46
N ILE A 3 -3.40 -5.48 13.86
CA ILE A 3 -2.62 -4.25 14.08
C ILE A 3 -2.58 -3.41 12.80
N ARG A 4 -2.42 -4.07 11.65
CA ARG A 4 -2.44 -3.42 10.33
C ARG A 4 -3.77 -2.75 10.03
N GLU A 5 -4.91 -3.40 10.32
CA GLU A 5 -6.23 -2.79 10.14
C GLU A 5 -6.41 -1.55 11.02
N LYS A 6 -5.93 -1.58 12.26
CA LYS A 6 -5.93 -0.41 13.15
C LYS A 6 -5.13 0.76 12.56
N LEU A 7 -3.93 0.47 12.04
CA LEU A 7 -3.06 1.49 11.44
C LEU A 7 -3.65 2.09 10.15
N ILE A 8 -4.32 1.25 9.34
CA ILE A 8 -5.03 1.71 8.14
C ILE A 8 -6.23 2.59 8.53
N SER A 9 -7.02 2.18 9.53
CA SER A 9 -8.14 3.00 10.03
C SER A 9 -7.64 4.36 10.51
N ALA A 10 -6.59 4.39 11.32
CA ALA A 10 -6.00 5.63 11.84
C ALA A 10 -5.48 6.55 10.72
N LEU A 11 -4.87 5.98 9.66
CA LEU A 11 -4.44 6.77 8.51
C LEU A 11 -5.63 7.37 7.77
N TYR A 12 -6.69 6.58 7.52
CA TYR A 12 -7.89 7.09 6.86
C TYR A 12 -8.59 8.17 7.69
N GLU A 13 -8.71 7.98 9.00
CA GLU A 13 -9.29 8.98 9.91
C GLU A 13 -8.50 10.29 9.88
N ALA A 14 -7.16 10.23 9.87
CA ALA A 14 -6.32 11.42 9.78
C ALA A 14 -6.42 12.12 8.41
N GLU A 15 -6.48 11.35 7.31
CA GLU A 15 -6.66 11.88 5.95
C GLU A 15 -8.04 12.54 5.79
N GLU A 16 -9.09 11.95 6.37
CA GLU A 16 -10.45 12.50 6.37
C GLU A 16 -10.50 13.82 7.14
N GLN A 17 -9.94 13.87 8.34
CA GLN A 17 -9.86 15.11 9.14
C GLN A 17 -9.12 16.23 8.40
N LEU A 18 -8.00 15.90 7.74
CA LEU A 18 -7.27 16.87 6.92
C LEU A 18 -8.10 17.36 5.72
N ALA A 19 -8.86 16.46 5.08
CA ALA A 19 -9.70 16.80 3.94
C ALA A 19 -10.88 17.70 4.36
N ASP A 20 -11.56 17.36 5.45
CA ASP A 20 -12.64 18.14 6.03
C ASP A 20 -12.18 19.55 6.41
N GLU A 21 -11.01 19.65 7.03
CA GLU A 21 -10.45 20.94 7.42
C GLU A 21 -10.07 21.80 6.20
N ARG A 22 -9.45 21.19 5.18
CA ARG A 22 -9.19 21.87 3.89
C ARG A 22 -10.48 22.36 3.25
N GLN A 23 -11.54 21.55 3.28
CA GLN A 23 -12.84 21.93 2.74
C GLN A 23 -13.45 23.09 3.54
N ARG A 24 -13.38 23.06 4.86
CA ARG A 24 -13.84 24.15 5.75
C ARG A 24 -13.17 25.47 5.38
N ILE A 25 -11.84 25.47 5.26
CA ILE A 25 -11.06 26.67 4.90
C ILE A 25 -11.43 27.17 3.50
N ASN A 26 -11.58 26.26 2.52
CA ASN A 26 -11.98 26.64 1.16
C ASN A 26 -13.37 27.30 1.13
N GLU A 27 -14.34 26.81 1.91
CA GLU A 27 -15.66 27.44 2.01
C GLU A 27 -15.60 28.80 2.74
N LEU A 28 -14.71 28.98 3.73
CA LEU A 28 -14.49 30.27 4.39
C LEU A 28 -13.93 31.35 3.42
N ILE A 29 -13.07 30.92 2.50
CA ILE A 29 -12.41 31.77 1.51
C ILE A 29 -13.32 32.09 0.31
N LYS A 30 -14.36 31.28 0.08
CA LYS A 30 -15.25 31.40 -1.07
C LYS A 30 -15.95 32.75 -1.12
N GLY A 31 -15.80 33.44 -2.25
CA GLY A 31 -16.39 34.77 -2.46
C GLY A 31 -15.74 35.89 -1.66
N LYS A 32 -14.58 35.65 -1.03
CA LYS A 32 -13.75 36.70 -0.42
C LYS A 32 -12.84 37.34 -1.47
N ASP A 33 -12.44 38.57 -1.20
CA ASP A 33 -11.36 39.25 -1.93
C ASP A 33 -10.04 38.46 -1.79
N GLU A 34 -9.15 38.55 -2.78
CA GLU A 34 -7.92 37.76 -2.87
C GLU A 34 -6.95 38.03 -1.71
N ARG A 35 -6.96 39.23 -1.13
CA ARG A 35 -6.13 39.56 0.02
C ARG A 35 -6.69 38.89 1.28
N LEU A 36 -8.00 39.05 1.53
CA LEU A 36 -8.67 38.43 2.67
C LEU A 36 -8.64 36.90 2.61
N ALA A 37 -8.80 36.32 1.41
CA ALA A 37 -8.64 34.91 1.14
C ALA A 37 -7.27 34.36 1.58
N ARG A 38 -6.21 35.11 1.26
CA ARG A 38 -4.83 34.76 1.66
C ARG A 38 -4.62 34.89 3.16
N GLU A 39 -5.11 35.96 3.78
CA GLU A 39 -5.02 36.15 5.23
C GLU A 39 -5.67 34.98 5.98
N ILE A 40 -6.89 34.57 5.60
CA ILE A 40 -7.60 33.42 6.18
C ILE A 40 -6.84 32.11 5.94
N TRP A 41 -6.36 31.89 4.70
CA TRP A 41 -5.59 30.69 4.39
C TRP A 41 -4.34 30.60 5.26
N ASP A 42 -3.56 31.68 5.36
CA ASP A 42 -2.31 31.69 6.11
C ASP A 42 -2.56 31.49 7.61
N GLU A 43 -3.63 32.09 8.17
CA GLU A 43 -3.99 31.94 9.58
C GLU A 43 -4.43 30.51 9.90
N GLU A 44 -5.43 29.97 9.20
CA GLU A 44 -6.00 28.65 9.46
C GLU A 44 -5.02 27.51 9.10
N SER A 45 -4.22 27.70 8.04
CA SER A 45 -3.20 26.73 7.63
C SER A 45 -2.01 26.67 8.57
N SER A 46 -1.78 27.72 9.38
CA SER A 46 -0.59 27.82 10.22
C SER A 46 -0.56 26.80 11.37
N GLN A 47 -1.73 26.41 11.89
CA GLN A 47 -1.83 25.56 13.09
C GLN A 47 -2.65 24.30 12.86
N ILE A 48 -3.94 24.41 12.53
CA ILE A 48 -4.85 23.25 12.50
C ILE A 48 -4.56 22.36 11.28
N LEU A 49 -4.36 22.96 10.10
CA LEU A 49 -4.01 22.18 8.92
C LEU A 49 -2.68 21.43 9.11
N ARG A 50 -1.69 22.13 9.67
CA ARG A 50 -0.37 21.56 9.96
C ARG A 50 -0.44 20.42 10.97
N TYR A 51 -1.31 20.52 11.97
CA TYR A 51 -1.57 19.44 12.92
C TYR A 51 -2.04 18.16 12.20
N TYR A 52 -3.07 18.25 11.37
CA TYR A 52 -3.59 17.09 10.66
C TYR A 52 -2.61 16.56 9.60
N GLU A 53 -1.85 17.43 8.96
CA GLU A 53 -0.76 17.01 8.07
C GLU A 53 0.28 16.18 8.82
N GLU A 54 0.75 16.64 9.99
CA GLU A 54 1.70 15.87 10.83
C GLU A 54 1.11 14.53 11.31
N GLU A 55 -0.18 14.50 11.69
CA GLU A 55 -0.85 13.25 12.08
C GLU A 55 -0.91 12.23 10.94
N VAL A 56 -1.20 12.68 9.71
CA VAL A 56 -1.14 11.82 8.50
C VAL A 56 0.28 11.28 8.32
N GLU A 57 1.32 12.11 8.44
CA GLU A 57 2.70 11.67 8.28
C GLU A 57 3.14 10.65 9.33
N VAL A 58 2.69 10.80 10.57
CA VAL A 58 2.91 9.85 11.68
C VAL A 58 2.20 8.53 11.39
N ALA A 59 0.91 8.57 11.04
CA ALA A 59 0.11 7.39 10.73
C ALA A 59 0.70 6.62 9.54
N GLU A 60 1.08 7.33 8.48
CA GLU A 60 1.72 6.78 7.29
C GLU A 60 3.04 6.08 7.65
N SER A 61 3.91 6.76 8.41
CA SER A 61 5.21 6.22 8.82
C SER A 61 5.05 4.92 9.63
N ARG A 62 4.11 4.89 10.58
CA ARG A 62 3.81 3.70 11.38
C ARG A 62 3.33 2.53 10.51
N LEU A 63 2.45 2.79 9.55
CA LEU A 63 1.97 1.77 8.62
C LEU A 63 3.11 1.22 7.74
N LEU A 64 3.96 2.10 7.21
CA LEU A 64 5.10 1.69 6.37
C LEU A 64 6.10 0.84 7.15
N LEU A 65 6.43 1.23 8.38
CA LEU A 65 7.37 0.48 9.22
C LEU A 65 6.79 -0.88 9.63
N HIS A 66 5.50 -0.93 9.95
CA HIS A 66 4.82 -2.19 10.22
C HIS A 66 4.88 -3.13 9.01
N ASP A 67 4.53 -2.62 7.82
CA ASP A 67 4.60 -3.41 6.58
C ASP A 67 6.05 -3.81 6.26
N ALA A 68 7.03 -2.93 6.45
CA ALA A 68 8.45 -3.25 6.26
C ALA A 68 8.93 -4.36 7.20
N GLY A 69 8.50 -4.34 8.46
CA GLY A 69 8.77 -5.38 9.44
C GLY A 69 8.22 -6.75 9.03
N LYS A 70 7.02 -6.79 8.45
CA LYS A 70 6.43 -8.03 7.90
C LYS A 70 7.31 -8.64 6.80
N TYR A 71 7.93 -7.81 5.97
CA TYR A 71 8.77 -8.22 4.85
C TYR A 71 10.26 -8.29 5.18
N HIS A 72 10.65 -8.06 6.44
CA HIS A 72 12.04 -7.97 6.88
C HIS A 72 12.88 -6.98 6.04
N LEU A 73 12.25 -5.91 5.56
CA LEU A 73 12.92 -4.86 4.80
C LEU A 73 13.75 -3.98 5.72
N PRO A 74 14.88 -3.43 5.23
CA PRO A 74 15.67 -2.48 6.00
C PRO A 74 14.84 -1.23 6.28
N ALA A 75 14.73 -0.88 7.55
CA ALA A 75 14.12 0.36 8.02
C ALA A 75 15.20 1.22 8.71
N PRO A 76 15.10 2.56 8.63
CA PRO A 76 16.04 3.44 9.32
C PRO A 76 15.98 3.25 10.82
N ASP A 77 17.14 3.32 11.49
CA ASP A 77 17.20 3.31 12.95
C ASP A 77 16.69 4.65 13.51
N TYR A 78 16.04 4.62 14.68
CA TYR A 78 15.56 5.82 15.38
C TYR A 78 16.69 6.76 15.82
N SER A 79 17.93 6.26 15.83
CA SER A 79 19.13 7.05 16.10
C SER A 79 19.56 7.93 14.92
N ASP A 80 19.10 7.62 13.70
CA ASP A 80 19.44 8.36 12.49
C ASP A 80 18.64 9.67 12.38
N LYS A 81 19.23 10.77 12.82
CA LYS A 81 18.60 12.10 12.77
C LYS A 81 18.30 12.60 11.35
N HIS A 82 18.84 11.97 10.31
CA HIS A 82 18.56 12.32 8.93
C HIS A 82 17.36 11.54 8.36
N ALA A 83 16.93 10.48 9.03
CA ALA A 83 15.80 9.66 8.60
C ALA A 83 14.47 10.06 9.25
N TRP A 84 14.52 10.77 10.37
CA TRP A 84 13.37 11.07 11.22
C TRP A 84 13.20 12.57 11.44
N GLU A 85 11.94 13.00 11.43
CA GLU A 85 11.51 14.31 11.87
C GLU A 85 10.59 14.16 13.09
N GLU A 86 10.61 15.14 13.97
CA GLU A 86 9.78 15.16 15.18
C GLU A 86 8.63 16.13 14.99
N SER A 87 7.40 15.63 15.15
CA SER A 87 6.20 16.46 15.16
C SER A 87 6.32 17.50 16.25
N ARG A 88 6.14 18.77 15.86
CA ARG A 88 6.18 19.90 16.79
C ARG A 88 4.95 19.94 17.69
N LEU A 89 3.91 19.18 17.33
CA LEU A 89 2.59 19.25 17.93
C LEU A 89 2.24 18.00 18.74
N THR A 90 2.75 16.83 18.38
CA THR A 90 2.38 15.55 19.01
C THR A 90 3.55 14.79 19.63
N SER A 91 4.77 15.35 19.60
CA SER A 91 6.01 14.70 20.08
C SER A 91 6.26 13.32 19.44
N SER A 92 5.57 13.02 18.35
CA SER A 92 5.72 11.78 17.60
C SER A 92 6.81 11.95 16.56
N ARG A 93 7.62 10.91 16.35
CA ARG A 93 8.57 10.89 15.24
C ARG A 93 7.94 10.25 14.01
N TYR A 94 8.19 10.83 12.85
CA TYR A 94 7.80 10.30 11.56
C TYR A 94 9.00 10.28 10.62
N LEU A 95 8.96 9.38 9.64
CA LEU A 95 10.03 9.27 8.65
C LEU A 95 10.00 10.52 7.77
N ILE A 96 11.16 11.09 7.45
CA ILE A 96 11.21 12.17 6.48
C ILE A 96 10.68 11.70 5.12
N ARG A 97 10.22 12.64 4.29
CA ARG A 97 9.60 12.35 2.98
C ARG A 97 10.45 11.44 2.09
N GLU A 98 11.78 11.59 2.11
CA GLU A 98 12.68 10.77 1.29
C GLU A 98 12.72 9.32 1.76
N GLU A 99 12.79 9.08 3.07
CA GLU A 99 12.79 7.74 3.65
C GLU A 99 11.43 7.05 3.49
N ARG A 100 10.31 7.78 3.66
CA ARG A 100 8.97 7.25 3.32
C ARG A 100 8.90 6.78 1.87
N ARG A 101 9.45 7.57 0.93
CA ARG A 101 9.49 7.22 -0.50
C ARG A 101 10.36 5.98 -0.77
N LYS A 102 11.54 5.88 -0.14
CA LYS A 102 12.39 4.69 -0.28
C LYS A 102 11.67 3.44 0.22
N LEU A 103 11.10 3.51 1.43
CA LEU A 103 10.41 2.38 2.05
C LEU A 103 9.17 1.95 1.26
N ARG A 104 8.39 2.91 0.74
CA ARG A 104 7.27 2.64 -0.18
C ARG A 104 7.73 1.88 -1.43
N ARG A 105 8.85 2.29 -2.06
CA ARG A 105 9.37 1.60 -3.25
C ARG A 105 9.79 0.17 -2.94
N SER A 106 10.55 -0.04 -1.86
CA SER A 106 10.97 -1.37 -1.44
C SER A 106 9.77 -2.28 -1.15
N LEU A 107 8.72 -1.76 -0.51
CA LEU A 107 7.48 -2.49 -0.28
C LEU A 107 6.74 -2.84 -1.58
N LEU A 108 6.71 -1.93 -2.55
CA LEU A 108 6.11 -2.17 -3.86
C LEU A 108 6.87 -3.24 -4.64
N GLU A 109 8.19 -3.20 -4.63
CA GLU A 109 9.04 -4.21 -5.27
C GLU A 109 8.82 -5.59 -4.66
N GLU A 110 8.76 -5.68 -3.33
CA GLU A 110 8.57 -6.97 -2.65
C GLU A 110 7.17 -7.54 -2.89
N ARG A 111 6.12 -6.71 -2.87
CA ARG A 111 4.76 -7.14 -3.24
C ARG A 111 4.69 -7.63 -4.68
N ARG A 112 5.35 -6.95 -5.63
CA ARG A 112 5.45 -7.41 -7.01
C ARG A 112 6.13 -8.77 -7.11
N ARG A 113 7.24 -8.98 -6.38
CA ARG A 113 7.92 -10.29 -6.33
C ARG A 113 6.99 -11.39 -5.80
N GLU A 114 6.22 -11.13 -4.73
CA GLU A 114 5.25 -12.09 -4.22
C GLU A 114 4.18 -12.42 -5.25
N ASP A 115 3.66 -11.42 -5.95
CA ASP A 115 2.65 -11.59 -6.99
C ASP A 115 3.21 -12.37 -8.20
N ASP A 116 4.45 -12.10 -8.61
CA ASP A 116 5.14 -12.85 -9.66
C ASP A 116 5.34 -14.33 -9.27
N ILE A 117 5.77 -14.60 -8.02
CA ILE A 117 5.89 -15.97 -7.50
C ILE A 117 4.53 -16.67 -7.47
N ARG A 118 3.48 -15.96 -7.04
CA ARG A 118 2.11 -16.49 -6.99
C ARG A 118 1.59 -16.82 -8.38
N ASN A 119 1.81 -15.93 -9.34
CA ASN A 119 1.45 -16.12 -10.74
C ASN A 119 2.21 -17.29 -11.37
N ALA A 120 3.51 -17.41 -11.10
CA ALA A 120 4.32 -18.55 -11.56
C ALA A 120 3.81 -19.88 -10.98
N ARG A 121 3.46 -19.93 -9.70
CA ARG A 121 2.88 -21.12 -9.05
C ARG A 121 1.48 -21.45 -9.59
N GLY A 122 0.67 -20.44 -9.92
CA GLY A 122 -0.62 -20.62 -10.59
C GLY A 122 -0.49 -21.26 -11.97
N ASN A 123 0.47 -20.81 -12.76
CA ASN A 123 0.75 -21.36 -14.10
C ASN A 123 1.26 -22.81 -14.05
N GLN A 124 2.06 -23.15 -13.03
CA GLN A 124 2.57 -24.53 -12.87
C GLN A 124 1.46 -25.55 -12.57
N LYS A 125 0.40 -25.15 -11.85
CA LYS A 125 -0.78 -26.01 -11.61
C LYS A 125 -1.59 -26.28 -12.88
N ILE A 126 -1.69 -25.31 -13.79
CA ILE A 126 -2.39 -25.47 -15.07
C ILE A 126 -1.59 -26.38 -16.02
N GLY A 127 -0.26 -26.27 -16.04
CA GLY A 127 0.62 -27.12 -16.85
C GLY A 127 0.56 -28.61 -16.48
N ILE A 128 0.51 -28.93 -15.18
CA ILE A 128 0.39 -30.32 -14.71
C ILE A 128 -1.04 -30.86 -14.94
N GLY A 129 -2.07 -30.02 -14.75
CA GLY A 129 -3.46 -30.40 -15.05
C GLY A 129 -3.69 -30.73 -16.54
N GLY A 130 -3.10 -29.94 -17.44
CA GLY A 130 -3.18 -30.18 -18.90
C GLY A 130 -2.48 -31.46 -19.35
N LEU A 131 -1.33 -31.80 -18.74
CA LEU A 131 -0.59 -33.03 -19.04
C LEU A 131 -1.36 -34.30 -18.60
N ILE A 132 -2.07 -34.25 -17.47
CA ILE A 132 -2.88 -35.38 -17.00
C ILE A 132 -4.11 -35.59 -17.91
N VAL A 133 -4.79 -34.52 -18.33
CA VAL A 133 -5.95 -34.62 -19.24
C VAL A 133 -5.52 -35.13 -20.63
N ALA A 134 -4.39 -34.67 -21.16
CA ALA A 134 -3.86 -35.16 -22.43
C ALA A 134 -3.45 -36.65 -22.37
N GLY A 135 -2.87 -37.09 -21.25
CA GLY A 135 -2.50 -38.50 -21.04
C GLY A 135 -3.69 -39.45 -20.96
N ILE A 136 -4.80 -39.03 -20.33
CA ILE A 136 -6.02 -39.84 -20.21
C ILE A 136 -6.77 -39.90 -21.56
N ALA A 137 -6.73 -38.86 -22.39
CA ALA A 137 -7.39 -38.85 -23.70
C ALA A 137 -6.73 -39.78 -24.74
N LEU A 138 -5.45 -40.13 -24.58
CA LEU A 138 -4.74 -41.05 -25.49
C LEU A 138 -5.05 -42.53 -25.22
N VAL A 139 -5.53 -42.89 -24.03
CA VAL A 139 -5.80 -44.28 -23.65
C VAL A 139 -7.02 -44.86 -24.41
N PRO A 140 -8.16 -44.17 -24.54
CA PRO A 140 -9.30 -44.67 -25.32
C PRO A 140 -8.99 -44.81 -26.82
N ALA A 141 -8.23 -43.87 -27.40
CA ALA A 141 -7.88 -43.90 -28.82
C ALA A 141 -6.97 -45.10 -29.16
N PHE A 142 -6.03 -45.43 -28.27
CA PHE A 142 -5.18 -46.62 -28.43
C PHE A 142 -5.96 -47.93 -28.27
N ILE A 143 -6.90 -47.99 -27.32
CA ILE A 143 -7.76 -49.16 -27.11
C ILE A 143 -8.69 -49.38 -28.31
N SER A 144 -9.30 -48.32 -28.85
CA SER A 144 -10.14 -48.40 -30.06
C SER A 144 -9.32 -48.88 -31.27
N ALA A 145 -8.14 -48.33 -31.50
CA ALA A 145 -7.27 -48.75 -32.60
C ALA A 145 -6.84 -50.24 -32.48
N MET A 146 -6.56 -50.72 -31.27
CA MET A 146 -6.27 -52.13 -31.02
C MET A 146 -7.49 -53.03 -31.28
N LEU A 147 -8.68 -52.63 -30.85
CA LEU A 147 -9.91 -53.41 -31.07
C LEU A 147 -10.32 -53.53 -32.54
N ASP A 148 -10.06 -52.49 -33.34
CA ASP A 148 -10.30 -52.53 -34.79
C ASP A 148 -9.28 -53.43 -35.51
N LEU A 149 -8.04 -53.51 -35.03
CA LEU A 149 -7.01 -54.41 -35.57
C LEU A 149 -7.30 -55.90 -35.32
N PHE A 150 -8.04 -56.24 -34.26
CA PHE A 150 -8.43 -57.62 -33.93
C PHE A 150 -9.76 -58.06 -34.57
N LYS A 151 -10.49 -57.14 -35.22
CA LYS A 151 -11.79 -57.42 -35.88
C LYS A 151 -11.70 -57.56 -37.41
N GLY A 152 -10.54 -57.32 -38.01
CA GLY A 152 -10.22 -57.62 -39.41
C GLY A 152 -9.47 -58.94 -39.54
#